data_AF-A0A7S1PSH0-F1
#
_entry.id   AF-A0A7S1PSH0-F1
#
_cell.length_a   1.000
_cell.length_b   1.000
_cell.length_c   1.000
_cell.angle_alpha   90.00
_cell.angle_beta   90.00
_cell.angle_gamma   90.00
#
_symmetry.space_group_name_H-M   'P 1'
#
loop_
_entity.id
_entity.type
_entity.pdbx_description
1 polymer ?
#
loop_
_entity_poly.entity_id
_entity_poly.type
_entity_poly.pdbx_seq_one_letter_code
_entity_poly.pdbx_strand_id
1 'polypeptide(L)'
;QACPTARSSYSAAMREGSAAYAYGSVEGKHVSAAGPLWIASLEIAIFILWLALSAVDVFLTLVQTCWCSLARCVEAYPHKKDVVIVGASFGGLAVQHKLAGCSDLEVTLVDFKEYFEYTPGILRCFVDPGYLNKLTCPLPQRDNKLLTGEVFSVSPTSISIRRSDGS
;
A
#
# COMPACT_ATOMS: atom_id res chain seq x y z
N GLN A 1 30.28 1.73 3.64
CA GLN A 1 29.93 1.53 5.07
C GLN A 1 29.08 0.28 5.14
N ALA A 2 29.69 -0.84 5.50
CA ALA A 2 29.06 -2.17 5.55
C ALA A 2 28.79 -2.53 7.01
N CYS A 3 27.60 -3.06 7.30
CA CYS A 3 27.20 -3.53 8.62
C CYS A 3 27.14 -5.08 8.61
N PRO A 4 27.77 -5.79 9.58
CA PRO A 4 27.88 -7.24 9.56
C PRO A 4 26.84 -7.96 10.44
N THR A 5 26.44 -9.14 9.97
CA THR A 5 26.16 -10.40 10.70
C THR A 5 25.22 -10.42 11.91
N ALA A 6 24.15 -11.23 11.78
CA ALA A 6 23.67 -12.07 12.87
C ALA A 6 23.14 -13.41 12.31
N ARG A 7 24.00 -14.42 12.37
CA ARG A 7 23.72 -15.83 12.09
C ARG A 7 23.48 -16.47 13.46
N SER A 8 22.24 -16.90 13.76
CA SER A 8 21.92 -17.60 15.01
C SER A 8 21.75 -19.09 14.73
N SER A 9 22.78 -19.83 15.16
CA SER A 9 22.81 -21.27 15.28
C SER A 9 22.00 -21.69 16.50
N TYR A 10 21.08 -22.64 16.34
CA TYR A 10 20.59 -23.44 17.47
C TYR A 10 21.02 -24.89 17.26
N SER A 11 21.99 -25.28 18.08
CA SER A 11 22.55 -26.61 18.21
C SER A 11 22.17 -27.14 19.59
N ALA A 12 21.59 -28.35 19.58
CA ALA A 12 21.71 -29.42 20.58
C ALA A 12 21.50 -29.10 22.07
N ALA A 13 20.50 -29.75 22.67
CA ALA A 13 20.65 -30.60 23.86
C ALA A 13 19.29 -31.07 24.39
N MET A 14 19.09 -32.39 24.53
CA MET A 14 18.36 -33.08 25.62
C MET A 14 18.11 -34.52 25.14
N ARG A 15 19.03 -35.45 25.41
CA ARG A 15 19.17 -36.27 26.63
C ARG A 15 18.08 -37.32 26.81
N GLU A 16 18.58 -38.55 26.74
CA GLU A 16 18.03 -39.81 27.20
C GLU A 16 17.32 -39.68 28.56
N GLY A 17 16.18 -40.36 28.68
CA GLY A 17 15.41 -40.50 29.90
C GLY A 17 14.49 -41.71 29.80
N SER A 18 15.08 -42.90 29.83
CA SER A 18 14.38 -44.16 30.11
C SER A 18 13.71 -44.07 31.48
N ALA A 19 12.39 -43.89 31.49
CA ALA A 19 11.56 -44.10 32.67
C ALA A 19 10.69 -45.34 32.42
N ALA A 20 11.14 -46.46 32.95
CA ALA A 20 10.38 -47.69 33.08
C ALA A 20 9.18 -47.44 34.00
N TYR A 21 7.97 -47.33 33.43
CA TYR A 21 6.74 -47.34 34.20
C TYR A 21 6.31 -48.79 34.42
N ALA A 22 6.51 -49.25 35.66
CA ALA A 22 5.98 -50.50 36.17
C ALA A 22 4.44 -50.42 36.18
N TYR A 23 3.79 -51.22 35.34
CA TYR A 23 2.35 -51.40 35.37
C TYR A 23 1.99 -52.42 36.45
N GLY A 24 1.32 -51.92 37.49
CA GLY A 24 0.75 -52.73 38.56
C GLY A 24 -0.36 -53.62 38.03
N SER A 25 -0.23 -54.91 38.36
CA SER A 25 -1.25 -55.94 38.21
C SER A 25 -2.45 -55.59 39.09
N VAL A 26 -3.59 -55.25 38.46
CA VAL A 26 -4.88 -55.11 39.14
C VAL A 26 -5.81 -56.22 38.65
N GLU A 27 -6.23 -57.03 39.62
CA GLU A 27 -7.09 -58.20 39.54
C GLU A 27 -8.41 -57.96 38.81
N GLY A 28 -8.64 -58.80 37.79
CA GLY A 28 -9.84 -59.61 37.62
C GLY A 28 -11.19 -58.99 38.00
N LYS A 29 -11.76 -58.18 37.11
CA LYS A 29 -13.22 -58.14 36.93
C LYS A 29 -13.52 -58.53 35.49
N HIS A 30 -14.25 -59.63 35.34
CA HIS A 30 -14.84 -60.09 34.08
C HIS A 30 -15.74 -58.98 33.51
N VAL A 31 -15.17 -58.13 32.67
CA VAL A 31 -15.94 -57.25 31.79
C VAL A 31 -16.39 -58.10 30.63
N SER A 32 -17.69 -58.38 30.61
CA SER A 32 -18.40 -59.12 29.57
C SER A 32 -17.99 -58.59 28.20
N ALA A 33 -17.54 -59.50 27.34
CA ALA A 33 -17.02 -59.24 26.00
C ALA A 33 -18.11 -58.64 25.08
N ALA A 34 -18.32 -57.33 25.18
CA ALA A 34 -18.97 -56.56 24.12
C ALA A 34 -17.97 -56.46 22.95
N GLY A 35 -18.24 -57.24 21.90
CA GLY A 35 -17.28 -57.65 20.89
C GLY A 35 -16.61 -56.54 20.04
N PRO A 36 -15.61 -56.91 19.22
CA PRO A 36 -14.71 -56.01 18.47
C PRO A 36 -15.35 -55.06 17.42
N LEU A 37 -16.68 -55.07 17.31
CA LEU A 37 -17.44 -54.34 16.29
C LEU A 37 -17.59 -52.83 16.60
N TRP A 38 -17.64 -52.44 17.88
CA TRP A 38 -17.77 -51.03 18.27
C TRP A 38 -16.46 -50.25 18.08
N ILE A 39 -15.32 -50.92 18.21
CA ILE A 39 -13.98 -50.33 18.00
C ILE A 39 -13.79 -49.98 16.53
N ALA A 40 -14.10 -50.91 15.62
CA ALA A 40 -14.04 -50.67 14.18
C ALA A 40 -14.99 -49.52 13.75
N SER A 41 -16.17 -49.44 14.36
CA SER A 41 -17.13 -48.35 14.10
C SER A 41 -16.57 -46.98 14.52
N LEU A 42 -15.85 -46.94 15.65
CA LEU A 42 -15.24 -45.74 16.19
C LEU A 42 -14.06 -45.28 15.34
N GLU A 43 -13.20 -46.20 14.88
CA GLU A 43 -12.10 -45.89 13.96
C GLU A 43 -12.61 -45.31 12.63
N ILE A 44 -13.64 -45.90 12.04
CA ILE A 44 -14.27 -45.38 10.82
C ILE A 44 -14.81 -43.97 11.05
N ALA A 45 -15.48 -43.73 12.18
CA ALA A 45 -15.99 -42.40 12.53
C ALA A 45 -14.86 -41.36 12.66
N ILE A 46 -13.73 -41.73 13.27
CA ILE A 46 -12.54 -40.88 13.35
C ILE A 46 -11.98 -40.57 11.96
N PHE A 47 -11.86 -41.57 11.09
CA PHE A 47 -11.37 -41.35 9.72
C PHE A 47 -12.29 -40.44 8.90
N ILE A 48 -13.61 -40.62 9.01
CA ILE A 48 -14.59 -39.76 8.33
C ILE A 48 -14.49 -38.32 8.84
N LEU A 49 -14.39 -38.13 10.16
CA LEU A 49 -14.26 -36.82 10.77
C LEU A 49 -12.94 -36.14 10.33
N TRP A 50 -11.84 -36.88 10.34
CA TRP A 50 -10.53 -36.38 9.89
C TRP A 50 -10.53 -36.01 8.41
N LEU A 51 -11.16 -36.82 7.55
CA LEU A 51 -11.32 -36.53 6.12
C LEU A 51 -12.15 -35.25 5.92
N ALA A 52 -13.26 -35.10 6.66
CA ALA A 52 -14.12 -33.93 6.58
C ALA A 52 -13.38 -32.65 7.00
N LEU A 53 -12.66 -32.69 8.13
CA LEU A 53 -11.84 -31.56 8.59
C LEU A 53 -10.74 -31.21 7.58
N SER A 54 -10.05 -32.21 7.03
CA SER A 54 -9.01 -32.01 6.01
C SER A 54 -9.58 -31.39 4.73
N ALA A 55 -10.77 -31.80 4.31
CA ALA A 55 -11.44 -31.20 3.16
C ALA A 55 -11.79 -29.73 3.38
N VAL A 56 -12.23 -29.37 4.60
CA VAL A 56 -12.50 -27.98 4.98
C VAL A 56 -11.21 -27.16 4.97
N ASP A 57 -10.11 -27.66 5.54
CA ASP A 57 -8.82 -26.96 5.53
C ASP A 57 -8.28 -26.72 4.11
N VAL A 58 -8.38 -27.74 3.25
CA VAL A 58 -8.01 -27.60 1.82
C VAL A 58 -8.88 -26.54 1.15
N PHE A 59 -10.19 -26.57 1.39
CA PHE A 59 -11.11 -25.58 0.84
C PHE A 59 -10.79 -24.15 1.31
N LEU A 60 -10.56 -23.95 2.62
CA LEU A 60 -10.19 -22.66 3.18
C LEU A 60 -8.86 -22.16 2.62
N THR A 61 -7.89 -23.07 2.43
CA THR A 61 -6.59 -22.74 1.82
C THR A 61 -6.76 -22.32 0.36
N LEU A 62 -7.62 -22.97 -0.41
CA LEU A 62 -7.95 -22.58 -1.78
C LEU A 62 -8.64 -21.22 -1.84
N VAL A 63 -9.62 -20.98 -0.97
CA VAL A 63 -10.29 -19.66 -0.87
C VAL A 63 -9.29 -18.57 -0.49
N GLN A 64 -8.42 -18.81 0.49
CA GLN A 64 -7.44 -17.84 0.95
C GLN A 64 -6.36 -17.56 -0.09
N THR A 65 -5.86 -18.58 -0.77
CA THR A 65 -4.88 -18.40 -1.86
C THR A 65 -5.50 -17.67 -3.05
N CYS A 66 -6.75 -17.98 -3.38
CA CYS A 66 -7.51 -17.26 -4.41
C CYS A 66 -7.72 -15.79 -4.01
N TRP A 67 -8.12 -15.51 -2.76
CA TRP A 67 -8.29 -14.16 -2.23
C TRP A 67 -6.97 -13.38 -2.21
N CYS A 68 -5.87 -13.97 -1.74
CA CYS A 68 -4.55 -13.34 -1.75
C CYS A 68 -4.07 -13.05 -3.18
N SER A 69 -4.36 -13.94 -4.13
CA SER A 69 -4.00 -13.74 -5.53
C SER A 69 -4.82 -12.60 -6.14
N LEU A 70 -6.12 -12.55 -5.86
CA LEU A 70 -7.01 -11.48 -6.32
C LEU A 70 -6.62 -10.13 -5.70
N ALA A 71 -6.35 -10.09 -4.39
CA ALA A 71 -5.92 -8.89 -3.69
C ALA A 71 -4.61 -8.32 -4.28
N ARG A 72 -3.64 -9.19 -4.60
CA ARG A 72 -2.39 -8.79 -5.26
C ARG A 72 -2.62 -8.24 -6.67
N CYS A 73 -3.61 -8.75 -7.40
CA CYS A 73 -3.99 -8.19 -8.70
C CYS A 73 -4.65 -6.80 -8.57
N VAL A 74 -5.42 -6.55 -7.50
CA VAL A 74 -6.05 -5.25 -7.24
C VAL A 74 -5.03 -4.20 -6.81
N GLU A 75 -4.04 -4.59 -5.99
CA GLU A 75 -2.98 -3.69 -5.51
C GLU A 75 -1.96 -3.29 -6.60
N ALA A 76 -1.99 -3.98 -7.74
CA ALA A 76 -1.19 -3.64 -8.92
C ALA A 76 -1.72 -2.40 -9.68
N TYR A 77 -2.74 -1.70 -9.17
CA TYR A 77 -3.08 -0.39 -9.69
C TYR A 77 -1.88 0.53 -9.50
N PRO A 78 -1.25 1.02 -10.58
CA PRO A 78 -0.06 1.85 -10.45
C PRO A 78 -0.45 3.10 -9.68
N HIS A 79 0.08 3.23 -8.46
CA HIS A 79 -0.07 4.45 -7.68
C HIS A 79 0.56 5.58 -8.48
N LYS A 80 -0.26 6.56 -8.87
CA LYS A 80 0.26 7.74 -9.56
C LYS A 80 1.23 8.46 -8.63
N LYS A 81 2.30 9.01 -9.20
CA LYS A 81 3.23 9.83 -8.42
C LYS A 81 2.76 11.28 -8.44
N ASP A 82 2.64 11.86 -7.26
CA ASP A 82 2.26 13.26 -7.12
C ASP A 82 3.45 14.17 -7.40
N VAL A 83 3.27 15.12 -8.32
CA VAL A 83 4.28 16.12 -8.67
C VAL A 83 3.69 17.50 -8.45
N VAL A 84 4.31 18.28 -7.57
CA VAL A 84 3.89 19.65 -7.30
C VAL A 84 4.89 20.61 -7.95
N ILE A 85 4.39 21.48 -8.82
CA ILE A 85 5.15 22.53 -9.49
C ILE A 85 4.81 23.85 -8.80
N VAL A 86 5.82 24.52 -8.24
CA VAL A 86 5.66 25.81 -7.57
C VAL A 86 6.11 26.93 -8.50
N GLY A 87 5.17 27.84 -8.81
CA GLY A 87 5.32 28.95 -9.72
C GLY A 87 4.92 28.61 -11.16
N ALA A 88 3.95 29.32 -11.70
CA ALA A 88 3.38 29.17 -13.04
C ALA A 88 3.89 30.26 -14.02
N SER A 89 5.18 30.59 -13.91
CA SER A 89 5.88 31.40 -14.92
C SER A 89 6.45 30.50 -16.02
N PHE A 90 7.44 30.98 -16.78
CA PHE A 90 8.03 30.26 -17.92
C PHE A 90 8.50 28.85 -17.57
N GLY A 91 9.28 28.71 -16.49
CA GLY A 91 9.84 27.42 -16.09
C GLY A 91 8.77 26.42 -15.66
N GLY A 92 7.84 26.85 -14.80
CA GLY A 92 6.79 25.98 -14.28
C GLY A 92 5.82 25.52 -15.36
N LEU A 93 5.42 26.43 -16.26
CA LEU A 93 4.57 26.06 -17.40
C LEU A 93 5.29 25.16 -18.41
N ALA A 94 6.58 25.36 -18.65
CA ALA A 94 7.36 24.46 -19.49
C ALA A 94 7.44 23.04 -18.89
N VAL A 95 7.63 22.93 -17.58
CA VAL A 95 7.62 21.64 -16.88
C VAL A 95 6.23 21.02 -16.91
N GLN A 96 5.18 21.78 -16.60
CA GLN A 96 3.79 21.32 -16.68
C GLN A 96 3.48 20.78 -18.07
N HIS A 97 3.86 21.50 -19.13
CA HIS A 97 3.62 21.08 -20.51
C HIS A 97 4.38 19.80 -20.86
N LYS A 98 5.60 19.63 -20.35
CA LYS A 98 6.41 18.43 -20.58
C LYS A 98 5.87 17.20 -19.84
N LEU A 99 5.26 17.41 -18.68
CA LEU A 99 4.63 16.36 -17.88
C LEU A 99 3.18 16.10 -18.31
N ALA A 100 2.59 16.99 -19.11
CA ALA A 100 1.25 16.82 -19.67
C ALA A 100 1.21 15.56 -20.54
N GLY A 101 0.28 14.66 -20.23
CA GLY A 101 0.12 13.38 -20.93
C GLY A 101 0.83 12.18 -20.29
N CYS A 102 1.62 12.38 -19.23
CA CYS A 102 2.12 11.27 -18.41
C CYS A 102 0.97 10.70 -17.55
N SER A 103 0.51 9.49 -17.88
CA SER A 103 -0.63 8.86 -17.18
C SER A 103 -0.29 8.33 -15.78
N ASP A 104 1.00 8.18 -15.48
CA ASP A 104 1.57 7.72 -14.21
C ASP A 104 1.82 8.87 -13.22
N LEU A 105 1.60 10.12 -13.61
CA LEU A 105 1.83 11.30 -12.78
C LEU A 105 0.52 12.06 -12.51
N GLU A 106 0.40 12.58 -11.30
CA GLU A 106 -0.61 13.57 -10.94
C GLU A 106 0.08 14.92 -10.71
N VAL A 107 -0.14 15.86 -11.63
CA VAL A 107 0.56 17.15 -11.62
C VAL A 107 -0.33 18.23 -10.99
N THR A 108 0.19 18.86 -9.94
CA THR A 108 -0.42 20.02 -9.29
C THR A 108 0.45 21.25 -9.53
N LEU A 109 -0.12 22.28 -10.16
CA LEU A 109 0.52 23.58 -10.36
C LEU A 109 0.05 24.55 -9.27
N VAL A 110 0.99 25.18 -8.59
CA VAL A 110 0.72 26.14 -7.51
C VAL A 110 1.29 27.50 -7.88
N ASP A 111 0.46 28.53 -7.88
CA ASP A 111 0.89 29.93 -8.04
C ASP A 111 0.00 30.84 -7.20
N PHE A 112 0.50 32.00 -6.80
CA PHE A 112 -0.28 33.03 -6.11
C PHE A 112 -1.16 33.83 -7.08
N LYS A 113 -0.89 33.78 -8.38
CA LYS A 113 -1.68 34.40 -9.45
C LYS A 113 -2.55 33.37 -10.16
N GLU A 114 -3.69 33.82 -10.67
CA GLU A 114 -4.58 33.00 -11.52
C GLU A 114 -4.28 33.14 -13.02
N TYR A 115 -3.29 33.98 -13.35
CA TYR A 115 -2.89 34.29 -14.72
C TYR A 115 -1.37 34.21 -14.86
N PHE A 116 -0.92 33.80 -16.04
CA PHE A 116 0.44 33.95 -16.48
C PHE A 116 0.70 35.40 -16.90
N GLU A 117 1.90 35.89 -16.63
CA GLU A 117 2.35 37.24 -16.99
C GLU A 117 3.64 37.15 -17.81
N TYR A 118 3.65 37.76 -19.00
CA TYR A 118 4.84 37.93 -19.80
C TYR A 118 5.68 39.09 -19.24
N THR A 119 6.44 38.81 -18.18
CA THR A 119 7.28 39.78 -17.45
C THR A 119 8.21 40.61 -18.33
N PRO A 120 8.85 40.09 -19.41
CA PRO A 120 9.71 40.92 -20.26
C PRO A 120 8.97 42.10 -20.91
N GLY A 121 7.65 41.97 -21.13
CA GLY A 121 6.83 43.01 -21.74
C GLY A 121 6.27 44.05 -20.77
N ILE A 122 6.40 43.85 -19.46
CA ILE A 122 5.72 44.69 -18.45
C ILE A 122 6.14 46.16 -18.52
N LEU A 123 7.36 46.45 -19.00
CA LEU A 123 7.84 47.82 -19.19
C LEU A 123 6.98 48.61 -20.18
N ARG A 124 6.29 47.94 -21.12
CA ARG A 124 5.35 48.58 -22.04
C ARG A 124 4.16 49.17 -21.31
N CYS A 125 3.76 48.60 -20.17
CA CYS A 125 2.64 49.08 -19.37
C CYS A 125 2.89 50.45 -18.71
N PHE A 126 4.15 50.89 -18.57
CA PHE A 126 4.45 52.26 -18.12
C PHE A 126 4.11 53.32 -19.17
N VAL A 127 4.12 52.95 -20.45
CA VAL A 127 3.80 53.84 -21.57
C VAL A 127 2.33 53.69 -21.98
N ASP A 128 1.81 52.46 -21.93
CA ASP A 128 0.44 52.12 -22.29
C ASP A 128 -0.11 51.10 -21.27
N PRO A 129 -0.80 51.55 -20.20
CA PRO A 129 -1.37 50.67 -19.18
C PRO A 129 -2.38 49.67 -19.75
N GLY A 130 -3.06 50.01 -20.85
CA GLY A 130 -4.00 49.12 -21.55
C GLY A 130 -3.33 47.90 -22.18
N TYR A 131 -2.00 47.89 -22.28
CA TYR A 131 -1.23 46.79 -22.84
C TYR A 131 -1.16 45.56 -21.92
N LEU A 132 -1.54 45.68 -20.64
CA LEU A 132 -1.49 44.58 -19.67
C LEU A 132 -2.26 43.34 -20.13
N ASN A 133 -3.46 43.54 -20.71
CA ASN A 133 -4.30 42.45 -21.23
C ASN A 133 -3.63 41.64 -22.35
N LYS A 134 -2.63 42.19 -23.03
CA LYS A 134 -1.84 41.50 -24.07
C LYS A 134 -0.66 40.72 -23.50
N LEU A 135 -0.29 40.99 -22.24
CA LEU A 135 0.81 40.34 -21.53
C LEU A 135 0.33 39.25 -20.59
N THR A 136 -0.96 39.19 -20.30
CA THR A 136 -1.54 38.22 -19.37
C THR A 136 -2.41 37.20 -20.08
N CYS A 137 -2.35 35.95 -19.65
CA CYS A 137 -3.31 34.92 -20.06
C CYS A 137 -3.72 34.03 -18.87
N PRO A 138 -4.93 33.45 -18.88
CA PRO A 138 -5.34 32.53 -17.81
C PRO A 138 -4.43 31.30 -17.73
N LEU A 139 -4.18 30.82 -16.51
CA LEU A 139 -3.41 29.58 -16.32
C LEU A 139 -4.19 28.34 -16.82
N PRO A 140 -3.48 27.32 -17.34
CA PRO A 140 -4.11 26.09 -17.81
C PRO A 140 -4.71 25.27 -16.66
N GLN A 141 -5.93 24.77 -16.86
CA GLN A 141 -6.68 23.95 -15.90
C GLN A 141 -7.05 22.55 -16.43
N ARG A 142 -6.81 22.26 -17.71
CA ARG A 142 -7.27 21.00 -18.34
C ARG A 142 -6.46 19.78 -17.93
N ASP A 143 -5.14 19.94 -17.86
CA ASP A 143 -4.21 18.81 -17.75
C ASP A 143 -3.52 18.75 -16.38
N ASN A 144 -3.90 19.63 -15.45
CA ASN A 144 -3.31 19.74 -14.13
C ASN A 144 -4.32 20.26 -13.11
N LYS A 145 -4.10 19.92 -11.84
CA LYS A 145 -4.76 20.59 -10.72
C LYS A 145 -4.10 21.95 -10.51
N LEU A 146 -4.87 23.04 -10.60
CA LEU A 146 -4.38 24.39 -10.30
C LEU A 146 -4.76 24.73 -8.85
N LEU A 147 -3.78 25.13 -8.04
CA LEU A 147 -3.98 25.65 -6.70
C LEU A 147 -3.49 27.09 -6.62
N THR A 148 -4.43 28.01 -6.38
CA THR A 148 -4.10 29.43 -6.16
C THR A 148 -3.72 29.64 -4.69
N GLY A 149 -2.49 30.08 -4.44
CA GLY A 149 -2.01 30.32 -3.08
C GLY A 149 -0.51 30.58 -3.00
N GLU A 150 -0.08 31.00 -1.82
CA GLU A 150 1.31 31.23 -1.49
C GLU A 150 1.91 29.98 -0.85
N VAL A 151 3.02 29.49 -1.39
CA VAL A 151 3.79 28.41 -0.76
C VAL A 151 4.68 29.02 0.31
N PHE A 152 4.44 28.67 1.58
CA PHE A 152 5.16 29.27 2.71
C PHE A 152 6.17 28.31 3.36
N SER A 153 6.02 27.00 3.16
CA SER A 153 6.97 26.02 3.69
C SER A 153 7.03 24.79 2.79
N VAL A 154 8.25 24.31 2.57
CA VAL A 154 8.54 23.08 1.82
C VAL A 154 9.36 22.17 2.71
N SER A 155 8.80 20.99 2.99
CA SER A 155 9.47 19.90 3.68
C SER A 155 9.71 18.74 2.71
N PRO A 156 10.63 17.81 3.00
CA PRO A 156 10.89 16.66 2.12
C PRO A 156 9.66 15.78 1.84
N THR A 157 8.66 15.82 2.73
CA THR A 157 7.46 14.98 2.68
C THR A 157 6.18 15.77 2.47
N SER A 158 6.21 17.11 2.55
CA SER A 158 4.99 17.92 2.49
C SER A 158 5.27 19.35 2.03
N ILE A 159 4.28 19.95 1.38
CA ILE A 159 4.29 21.35 0.96
C ILE A 159 3.11 22.02 1.63
N SER A 160 3.37 23.13 2.32
CA SER A 160 2.33 23.90 2.98
C SER A 160 2.02 25.15 2.15
N ILE A 161 0.75 25.27 1.77
CA ILE A 161 0.23 26.32 0.90
C ILE A 161 -0.79 27.11 1.72
N ARG A 162 -0.66 28.43 1.71
CA ARG A 162 -1.67 29.36 2.21
C ARG A 162 -2.54 29.77 1.04
N ARG A 163 -3.79 29.33 1.02
CA ARG A 163 -4.70 29.68 -0.07
C ARG A 163 -5.08 31.15 -0.02
N SER A 164 -5.31 31.72 -1.20
CA SER A 164 -5.81 33.08 -1.35
C SER A 164 -7.29 33.23 -0.92
N ASP A 165 -8.02 32.13 -0.79
CA ASP A 165 -9.41 32.09 -0.33
C ASP A 165 -9.57 32.26 1.19
N GLY A 166 -8.46 32.27 1.95
CA GLY A 166 -8.48 32.41 3.41
C GLY A 166 -8.94 31.16 4.16
N SER A 167 -9.06 30.01 3.49
CA SER A 167 -9.41 28.71 4.07
C SER A 167 -8.22 27.76 4.27
#